data_AF-A0A0E2H7T8-F1
#
_entry.id   AF-A0A0E2H7T8-F1
#
_cell.length_a   1.000
_cell.length_b   1.000
_cell.length_c   1.000
_cell.angle_alpha   90.00
_cell.angle_beta   90.00
_cell.angle_gamma   90.00
#
_symmetry.space_group_name_H-M   'P 1'
#
loop_
_entity.id
_entity.type
_entity.pdbx_description
1 polymer ?
#
loop_
_entity_poly.entity_id
_entity_poly.type
_entity_poly.pdbx_seq_one_letter_code
_entity_poly.pdbx_strand_id
1 'polypeptide(L)'
;MKQIQIENGVIRYYGNRVGRVTEGCAVVDPMFQNEALESFLRKQRNIQKIQWQDGIYDRLANSQEDMESAKGLKDVRIWQLRGDVDVHMKFLALSQMEQQYGSPKPDFYIKVYEGASDTNDLEELYDKFRYHPPSGYTGHGLSISDVLELYDETGSSFFYVDRYDFKRIDFTESQPAEEFIHTMQF
;
A
#
# COMPACT_ATOMS: atom_id res chain seq x y z
N MET A 1 19.77 -21.50 11.25
CA MET A 1 18.60 -20.75 10.73
C MET A 1 17.82 -21.67 9.80
N LYS A 2 16.49 -21.69 9.85
CA LYS A 2 15.69 -22.50 8.91
C LYS A 2 15.74 -21.86 7.52
N GLN A 3 16.01 -22.65 6.50
CA GLN A 3 16.19 -22.23 5.10
C GLN A 3 14.91 -21.66 4.47
N ILE A 4 13.75 -22.17 4.90
CA ILE A 4 12.42 -21.78 4.40
C ILE A 4 11.48 -21.64 5.60
N GLN A 5 10.73 -20.54 5.66
CA GLN A 5 9.84 -20.22 6.78
C GLN A 5 8.56 -19.54 6.27
N ILE A 6 7.46 -19.69 7.02
CA ILE A 6 6.23 -18.90 6.81
C ILE A 6 5.95 -18.18 8.12
N GLU A 7 5.89 -16.86 8.06
CA GLU A 7 5.67 -15.99 9.21
C GLU A 7 4.55 -15.00 8.86
N ASN A 8 3.44 -15.02 9.61
CA ASN A 8 2.28 -14.15 9.38
C ASN A 8 1.81 -14.13 7.92
N GLY A 9 1.76 -15.31 7.28
CA GLY A 9 1.38 -15.45 5.88
C GLY A 9 2.48 -15.13 4.87
N VAL A 10 3.64 -14.60 5.27
CA VAL A 10 4.76 -14.30 4.37
C VAL A 10 5.70 -15.49 4.25
N ILE A 11 6.01 -15.90 3.01
CA ILE A 11 6.95 -16.97 2.69
C ILE A 11 8.35 -16.38 2.59
N ARG A 12 9.27 -16.87 3.44
CA ARG A 12 10.68 -16.49 3.44
C ARG A 12 11.57 -17.62 2.94
N TYR A 13 12.48 -17.31 2.02
CA TYR A 13 13.48 -18.24 1.47
C TYR A 13 14.87 -17.62 1.61
N TYR A 14 15.73 -18.22 2.43
CA TYR A 14 17.03 -17.64 2.83
C TYR A 14 16.95 -16.19 3.34
N GLY A 15 15.86 -15.87 4.06
CA GLY A 15 15.63 -14.53 4.62
C GLY A 15 14.88 -13.57 3.68
N ASN A 16 14.92 -13.81 2.37
CA ASN A 16 14.19 -13.03 1.38
C ASN A 16 12.69 -13.33 1.44
N ARG A 17 11.85 -12.30 1.28
CA ARG A 17 10.40 -12.47 1.13
C ARG A 17 10.10 -12.82 -0.31
N VAL A 18 9.59 -14.01 -0.55
CA VAL A 18 9.48 -14.57 -1.92
C VAL A 18 8.05 -14.89 -2.32
N GLY A 19 7.12 -14.82 -1.36
CA GLY A 19 5.72 -15.11 -1.60
C GLY A 19 4.85 -14.84 -0.38
N ARG A 20 3.55 -15.08 -0.54
CA ARG A 20 2.53 -14.93 0.51
C ARG A 20 1.58 -16.12 0.47
N VAL A 21 0.90 -16.37 1.59
CA VAL A 21 -0.18 -17.35 1.71
C VAL A 21 -1.46 -16.61 2.07
N THR A 22 -2.42 -16.61 1.16
CA THR A 22 -3.73 -15.98 1.32
C THR A 22 -4.80 -17.04 1.08
N GLU A 23 -5.72 -17.25 2.03
CA GLU A 23 -6.84 -18.20 1.91
C GLU A 23 -6.43 -19.63 1.47
N GLY A 24 -5.23 -20.05 1.88
CA GLY A 24 -4.66 -21.34 1.52
C GLY A 24 -4.14 -21.46 0.09
N CYS A 25 -4.02 -20.36 -0.64
CA CYS A 25 -3.21 -20.26 -1.84
C CYS A 25 -1.86 -19.64 -1.52
N ALA A 26 -0.77 -20.32 -1.85
CA ALA A 26 0.57 -19.76 -1.81
C ALA A 26 0.90 -19.13 -3.17
N VAL A 27 1.10 -17.82 -3.20
CA VAL A 27 1.55 -17.08 -4.38
C VAL A 27 3.02 -16.75 -4.21
N VAL A 28 3.85 -17.19 -5.14
CA VAL A 28 5.32 -17.14 -5.01
C VAL A 28 5.93 -16.64 -6.31
N ASP A 29 6.99 -15.87 -6.20
CA ASP A 29 7.75 -15.42 -7.36
C ASP A 29 8.45 -16.62 -8.06
N PRO A 30 8.24 -16.83 -9.38
CA PRO A 30 8.91 -17.88 -10.15
C PRO A 30 10.43 -17.83 -10.05
N MET A 31 11.04 -16.68 -9.78
CA MET A 31 12.48 -16.52 -9.60
C MET A 31 13.04 -17.43 -8.49
N PHE A 32 12.21 -17.82 -7.52
CA PHE A 32 12.59 -18.70 -6.41
C PHE A 32 12.09 -20.14 -6.58
N GLN A 33 11.49 -20.49 -7.72
CA GLN A 33 10.94 -21.82 -7.95
C GLN A 33 12.05 -22.88 -7.95
N ASN A 34 11.99 -23.77 -6.95
CA ASN A 34 12.84 -24.94 -6.86
C ASN A 34 12.15 -26.05 -6.06
N GLU A 35 12.68 -27.27 -6.16
CA GLU A 35 12.11 -28.46 -5.53
C GLU A 35 11.99 -28.34 -4.01
N ALA A 36 12.95 -27.67 -3.35
CA ALA A 36 12.94 -27.51 -1.90
C ALA A 36 11.80 -26.59 -1.44
N LEU A 37 11.60 -25.45 -2.10
CA LEU A 37 10.52 -24.52 -1.81
C LEU A 37 9.16 -25.13 -2.12
N GLU A 38 9.01 -25.75 -3.28
CA GLU A 38 7.75 -26.39 -3.67
C GLU A 38 7.37 -27.53 -2.71
N SER A 39 8.33 -28.40 -2.39
CA SER A 39 8.11 -29.49 -1.43
C SER A 39 7.77 -28.98 -0.04
N PHE A 40 8.37 -27.87 0.39
CA PHE A 40 8.06 -27.24 1.67
C PHE A 40 6.62 -26.71 1.70
N LEU A 41 6.18 -26.02 0.66
CA LEU A 41 4.83 -25.46 0.57
C LEU A 41 3.75 -26.55 0.50
N ARG A 42 3.98 -27.61 -0.29
CA ARG A 42 3.05 -28.75 -0.38
C ARG A 42 2.88 -29.53 0.93
N LYS A 43 3.84 -29.44 1.86
CA LYS A 43 3.76 -30.08 3.18
C LYS A 43 2.91 -29.28 4.18
N GLN A 44 2.59 -28.02 3.89
CA GLN A 44 1.81 -27.19 4.80
C GLN A 44 0.33 -27.52 4.69
N ARG A 45 -0.30 -27.88 5.82
CA ARG A 45 -1.72 -28.30 5.85
C ARG A 45 -2.69 -27.19 5.43
N ASN A 46 -2.28 -25.94 5.59
CA ASN A 46 -3.07 -24.77 5.26
C ASN A 46 -2.91 -24.32 3.79
N ILE A 47 -2.06 -24.97 2.98
CA ILE A 47 -1.85 -24.61 1.58
C ILE A 47 -2.50 -25.67 0.69
N GLN A 48 -3.54 -25.28 -0.04
CA GLN A 48 -4.28 -26.11 -0.99
C GLN A 48 -3.78 -25.94 -2.42
N LYS A 49 -3.23 -24.75 -2.74
CA LYS A 49 -2.79 -24.38 -4.09
C LYS A 49 -1.48 -23.60 -4.03
N ILE A 50 -0.62 -23.80 -5.02
CA ILE A 50 0.58 -22.99 -5.25
C ILE A 50 0.43 -22.32 -6.61
N GLN A 51 0.63 -21.01 -6.65
CA GLN A 51 0.64 -20.19 -7.87
C GLN A 51 1.99 -19.50 -7.99
N TRP A 52 2.55 -19.57 -9.19
CA TRP A 52 3.77 -18.88 -9.54
C TRP A 52 3.40 -17.62 -10.32
N GLN A 53 3.76 -16.45 -9.81
CA GLN A 53 3.40 -15.16 -10.38
C GLN A 53 4.59 -14.21 -10.37
N ASP A 54 4.95 -13.66 -11.52
CA ASP A 54 6.07 -12.74 -11.65
C ASP A 54 5.89 -11.45 -10.83
N GLY A 55 7.01 -10.85 -10.42
CA GLY A 55 7.07 -9.56 -9.72
C GLY A 55 6.60 -9.61 -8.26
N ILE A 56 6.38 -10.80 -7.69
CA ILE A 56 6.03 -10.96 -6.28
C ILE A 56 7.21 -10.56 -5.39
N TYR A 57 8.43 -10.90 -5.79
CA TYR A 57 9.64 -10.54 -5.05
C TYR A 57 9.86 -9.03 -5.04
N ASP A 58 9.75 -8.37 -6.19
CA ASP A 58 9.92 -6.92 -6.28
C ASP A 58 8.89 -6.19 -5.42
N ARG A 59 7.63 -6.64 -5.44
CA ARG A 59 6.56 -6.12 -4.57
C ARG A 59 6.90 -6.29 -3.09
N LEU A 60 7.40 -7.46 -2.69
CA LEU A 60 7.76 -7.79 -1.31
C LEU A 60 9.07 -7.17 -0.82
N ALA A 61 10.00 -6.89 -1.72
CA ALA A 61 11.29 -6.27 -1.43
C ALA A 61 11.16 -4.75 -1.30
N ASN A 62 10.27 -4.15 -2.09
CA ASN A 62 10.01 -2.70 -2.07
C ASN A 62 8.96 -2.29 -1.00
N SER A 63 8.21 -3.25 -0.44
CA SER A 63 7.42 -3.03 0.78
C SER A 63 8.36 -2.93 2.00
N GLN A 64 8.98 -1.76 2.19
CA GLN A 64 9.62 -1.41 3.46
C GLN A 64 8.54 -1.38 4.55
N GLU A 65 8.65 -2.31 5.51
CA GLU A 65 7.91 -2.37 6.78
C GLU A 65 6.51 -3.01 6.82
N ASP A 66 6.35 -4.24 6.32
CA ASP A 66 5.31 -5.13 6.87
C ASP A 66 5.75 -5.68 8.24
N MET A 67 5.72 -4.80 9.25
CA MET A 67 5.49 -5.16 10.66
C MET A 67 4.04 -4.85 11.07
N GLU A 68 3.23 -4.28 10.17
CA GLU A 68 1.82 -3.95 10.42
C GLU A 68 0.86 -5.10 10.06
N SER A 69 1.22 -6.00 9.14
CA SER A 69 0.36 -7.13 8.71
C SER A 69 0.22 -8.24 9.76
N ALA A 70 0.88 -8.11 10.92
CA ALA A 70 0.69 -8.98 12.08
C ALA A 70 -0.35 -8.42 13.09
N LYS A 71 -0.78 -7.16 12.91
CA LYS A 71 -1.95 -6.59 13.56
C LYS A 71 -3.14 -6.80 12.61
N GLY A 72 -4.37 -6.78 13.14
CA GLY A 72 -5.58 -7.15 12.40
C GLY A 72 -5.80 -6.40 11.08
N LEU A 73 -6.88 -6.77 10.38
CA LEU A 73 -7.31 -6.02 9.20
C LEU A 73 -7.52 -4.55 9.56
N LYS A 74 -6.93 -3.66 8.76
CA LYS A 74 -7.07 -2.22 8.91
C LYS A 74 -8.31 -1.75 8.17
N ASP A 75 -8.90 -0.67 8.65
CA ASP A 75 -9.88 0.06 7.87
C ASP A 75 -9.17 0.86 6.77
N VAL A 76 -9.91 1.20 5.70
CA VAL A 76 -9.37 1.90 4.54
C VAL A 76 -10.11 3.20 4.28
N ARG A 77 -9.35 4.24 3.92
CA ARG A 77 -9.88 5.49 3.34
C ARG A 77 -9.20 5.75 2.02
N ILE A 78 -9.97 6.33 1.09
CA ILE A 78 -9.47 6.72 -0.22
C ILE A 78 -9.63 8.23 -0.37
N TRP A 79 -8.55 8.87 -0.77
CA TRP A 79 -8.43 10.31 -0.94
C TRP A 79 -8.12 10.61 -2.41
N GLN A 80 -8.91 11.50 -3.02
CA GLN A 80 -8.72 11.91 -4.41
C GLN A 80 -8.57 13.43 -4.49
N LEU A 81 -7.76 13.90 -5.43
CA LEU A 81 -7.59 15.33 -5.67
C LEU A 81 -8.94 15.99 -5.98
N ARG A 82 -9.18 17.16 -5.37
CA ARG A 82 -10.42 17.92 -5.55
C ARG A 82 -10.69 18.28 -7.00
N GLY A 83 -11.93 18.66 -7.29
CA GLY A 83 -12.33 19.10 -8.63
C GLY A 83 -11.67 20.40 -9.09
N ASP A 84 -11.23 21.25 -8.16
CA ASP A 84 -10.75 22.61 -8.39
C ASP A 84 -9.23 22.76 -8.37
N VAL A 85 -8.46 21.66 -8.22
CA VAL A 85 -7.01 21.68 -8.40
C VAL A 85 -6.63 21.75 -9.88
N ASP A 86 -5.36 22.05 -10.16
CA ASP A 86 -4.81 21.91 -11.51
C ASP A 86 -4.98 20.47 -12.01
N VAL A 87 -5.62 20.31 -13.16
CA VAL A 87 -5.91 19.01 -13.77
C VAL A 87 -4.65 18.17 -14.00
N HIS A 88 -3.50 18.81 -14.23
CA HIS A 88 -2.24 18.10 -14.42
C HIS A 88 -1.82 17.30 -13.18
N MET A 89 -2.17 17.77 -11.97
CA MET A 89 -1.84 17.09 -10.72
C MET A 89 -2.44 15.67 -10.65
N LYS A 90 -3.52 15.40 -11.39
CA LYS A 90 -4.24 14.11 -11.38
C LYS A 90 -3.56 12.99 -12.17
N PHE A 91 -2.41 13.28 -12.79
CA PHE A 91 -1.74 12.37 -13.72
C PHE A 91 -0.22 12.31 -13.50
N LEU A 92 0.25 12.54 -12.27
CA LEU A 92 1.68 12.62 -11.95
C LEU A 92 2.15 11.44 -11.13
N ALA A 93 3.36 10.96 -11.42
CA ALA A 93 4.10 10.15 -10.45
C ALA A 93 4.45 11.02 -9.23
N LEU A 94 4.71 10.42 -8.06
CA LEU A 94 4.99 11.17 -6.84
C LEU A 94 6.18 12.13 -7.02
N SER A 95 7.24 11.68 -7.67
CA SER A 95 8.43 12.51 -7.94
C SER A 95 8.12 13.75 -8.78
N GLN A 96 7.19 13.64 -9.73
CA GLN A 96 6.78 14.76 -10.57
C GLN A 96 5.84 15.71 -9.83
N MET A 97 4.95 15.16 -9.00
CA MET A 97 4.10 15.92 -8.08
C MET A 97 4.96 16.77 -7.15
N GLU A 98 5.95 16.17 -6.50
CA GLU A 98 6.88 16.86 -5.59
C GLU A 98 7.70 17.93 -6.29
N GLN A 99 8.19 17.65 -7.50
CA GLN A 99 9.00 18.59 -8.26
C GLN A 99 8.21 19.83 -8.71
N GLN A 100 6.94 19.67 -9.07
CA GLN A 100 6.14 20.74 -9.70
C GLN A 100 5.22 21.45 -8.70
N TYR A 101 4.69 20.73 -7.73
CA TYR A 101 3.64 21.19 -6.80
C TYR A 101 4.02 21.02 -5.32
N GLY A 102 5.13 20.34 -5.02
CA GLY A 102 5.53 19.95 -3.67
C GLY A 102 4.84 18.66 -3.21
N SER A 103 5.10 18.26 -1.96
CA SER A 103 4.53 17.04 -1.39
C SER A 103 2.99 17.08 -1.41
N PRO A 104 2.31 15.94 -1.65
CA PRO A 104 0.86 15.84 -1.54
C PRO A 104 0.39 16.30 -0.16
N LYS A 105 -0.63 17.17 -0.11
CA LYS A 105 -1.19 17.70 1.15
C LYS A 105 -2.69 17.39 1.26
N PRO A 106 -3.20 17.00 2.44
CA PRO A 106 -4.62 16.70 2.64
C PRO A 106 -5.59 17.77 2.13
N ASP A 107 -5.25 19.06 2.25
CA ASP A 107 -6.08 20.20 1.83
C ASP A 107 -6.51 20.17 0.35
N PHE A 108 -5.72 19.53 -0.51
CA PHE A 108 -5.98 19.39 -1.94
C PHE A 108 -6.83 18.16 -2.29
N TYR A 109 -7.13 17.32 -1.31
CA TYR A 109 -7.82 16.06 -1.48
C TYR A 109 -9.21 16.09 -0.83
N ILE A 110 -10.09 15.23 -1.33
CA ILE A 110 -11.37 14.88 -0.72
C ILE A 110 -11.36 13.40 -0.39
N LYS A 111 -11.90 13.05 0.79
CA LYS A 111 -12.17 11.66 1.13
C LYS A 111 -13.38 11.18 0.34
N VAL A 112 -13.18 10.19 -0.53
CA VAL A 112 -14.23 9.63 -1.39
C VAL A 112 -14.76 8.28 -0.89
N TYR A 113 -14.09 7.69 0.10
CA TYR A 113 -14.52 6.45 0.74
C TYR A 113 -13.91 6.29 2.13
N GLU A 114 -14.64 5.61 3.00
CA GLU A 114 -14.19 5.13 4.30
C GLU A 114 -14.94 3.84 4.65
N GLY A 115 -14.23 2.81 5.10
CA GLY A 115 -14.87 1.60 5.62
C GLY A 115 -13.88 0.48 5.92
N ALA A 116 -14.42 -0.64 6.40
CA ALA A 116 -13.62 -1.82 6.70
C ALA A 116 -13.00 -2.44 5.44
N SER A 117 -11.79 -2.96 5.60
CA SER A 117 -11.12 -3.77 4.59
C SER A 117 -11.10 -5.24 4.98
N ASP A 118 -11.22 -6.10 3.97
CA ASP A 118 -11.02 -7.56 4.06
C ASP A 118 -9.54 -7.95 3.86
N THR A 119 -8.70 -7.00 3.45
CA THR A 119 -7.28 -7.22 3.17
C THR A 119 -6.44 -5.97 3.49
N ASN A 120 -5.17 -6.18 3.86
CA ASN A 120 -4.18 -5.11 3.99
C ASN A 120 -3.24 -5.05 2.77
N ASP A 121 -3.44 -5.92 1.78
CA ASP A 121 -2.63 -5.94 0.56
C ASP A 121 -3.00 -4.77 -0.36
N LEU A 122 -2.03 -3.89 -0.63
CA LEU A 122 -2.25 -2.67 -1.42
C LEU A 122 -2.67 -2.95 -2.87
N GLU A 123 -2.25 -4.06 -3.45
CA GLU A 123 -2.59 -4.42 -4.84
C GLU A 123 -3.99 -5.03 -4.93
N GLU A 124 -4.36 -5.89 -3.98
CA GLU A 124 -5.75 -6.37 -3.87
C GLU A 124 -6.71 -5.18 -3.62
N LEU A 125 -6.31 -4.23 -2.78
CA LEU A 125 -7.07 -2.99 -2.58
C LEU A 125 -7.13 -2.15 -3.85
N TYR A 126 -6.02 -2.04 -4.58
CA TYR A 126 -6.00 -1.34 -5.85
C TYR A 126 -7.01 -1.92 -6.83
N ASP A 127 -6.97 -3.23 -7.07
CA ASP A 127 -7.89 -3.90 -7.98
C ASP A 127 -9.34 -3.76 -7.54
N LYS A 128 -9.62 -3.87 -6.24
CA LYS A 128 -10.94 -3.66 -5.66
C LYS A 128 -11.46 -2.26 -5.93
N PHE A 129 -10.74 -1.21 -5.51
CA PHE A 129 -11.19 0.17 -5.65
C PHE A 129 -11.14 0.70 -7.09
N ARG A 130 -10.35 0.07 -7.97
CA ARG A 130 -10.29 0.42 -9.39
C ARG A 130 -11.43 -0.17 -10.19
N TYR A 131 -11.73 -1.46 -10.02
CA TYR A 131 -12.64 -2.18 -10.91
C TYR A 131 -13.99 -2.52 -10.27
N HIS A 132 -14.03 -2.67 -8.94
CA HIS A 132 -15.21 -3.09 -8.19
C HIS A 132 -15.41 -2.25 -6.92
N PRO A 133 -15.53 -0.92 -7.04
CA PRO A 133 -15.60 -0.05 -5.88
C PRO A 133 -16.80 -0.41 -4.99
N PRO A 134 -16.62 -0.45 -3.65
CA PRO A 134 -17.67 -0.80 -2.72
C PRO A 134 -18.80 0.24 -2.65
N SER A 135 -19.91 -0.14 -2.03
CA SER A 135 -21.02 0.79 -1.78
C SER A 135 -20.56 1.98 -0.93
N GLY A 136 -21.01 3.19 -1.27
CA GLY A 136 -20.60 4.42 -0.60
C GLY A 136 -19.33 5.06 -1.16
N TYR A 137 -18.65 4.42 -2.13
CA TYR A 137 -17.55 5.03 -2.87
C TYR A 137 -18.07 6.11 -3.83
N THR A 138 -17.64 7.36 -3.65
CA THR A 138 -18.16 8.51 -4.42
C THR A 138 -17.21 9.04 -5.49
N GLY A 139 -16.00 8.49 -5.56
CA GLY A 139 -14.91 8.95 -6.43
C GLY A 139 -14.84 8.24 -7.77
N HIS A 140 -13.76 8.49 -8.52
CA HIS A 140 -13.39 7.64 -9.66
C HIS A 140 -12.64 6.39 -9.19
N GLY A 141 -12.55 5.36 -10.04
CA GLY A 141 -11.75 4.18 -9.72
C GLY A 141 -10.31 4.56 -9.35
N LEU A 142 -9.73 3.85 -8.38
CA LEU A 142 -8.41 4.18 -7.84
C LEU A 142 -7.37 4.26 -8.97
N SER A 143 -6.62 5.36 -8.99
CA SER A 143 -5.66 5.65 -10.03
C SER A 143 -4.48 6.48 -9.51
N ILE A 144 -3.51 6.70 -10.38
CA ILE A 144 -2.36 7.57 -10.12
C ILE A 144 -2.80 8.89 -9.46
N SER A 145 -1.98 9.39 -8.55
CA SER A 145 -2.21 10.63 -7.78
C SER A 145 -3.26 10.57 -6.68
N ASP A 146 -4.01 9.48 -6.56
CA ASP A 146 -4.84 9.20 -5.39
C ASP A 146 -3.97 8.77 -4.19
N VAL A 147 -4.54 8.85 -3.00
CA VAL A 147 -3.91 8.38 -1.76
C VAL A 147 -4.81 7.35 -1.09
N LEU A 148 -4.24 6.18 -0.82
CA LEU A 148 -4.85 5.11 -0.03
C LEU A 148 -4.32 5.21 1.40
N GLU A 149 -5.23 5.26 2.36
CA GLU A 149 -4.90 5.24 3.79
C GLU A 149 -5.36 3.91 4.40
N LEU A 150 -4.44 3.23 5.06
CA LEU A 150 -4.76 2.11 5.96
C LEU A 150 -4.63 2.59 7.40
N TYR A 151 -5.70 2.45 8.18
CA TYR A 151 -5.73 2.96 9.55
C TYR A 151 -6.37 1.98 10.54
N ASP A 152 -5.95 2.09 11.79
CA ASP A 152 -6.52 1.40 12.94
C ASP A 152 -6.40 2.28 14.18
N GLU A 153 -6.69 1.72 15.35
CA GLU A 153 -6.56 2.39 16.65
C GLU A 153 -5.12 2.84 16.98
N THR A 154 -4.11 2.32 16.27
CA THR A 154 -2.69 2.65 16.47
C THR A 154 -2.19 3.74 15.55
N GLY A 155 -2.93 4.08 14.49
CA GLY A 155 -2.65 5.20 13.60
C GLY A 155 -2.93 4.91 12.13
N SER A 156 -2.42 5.79 11.27
CA SER A 156 -2.63 5.75 9.82
C SER A 156 -1.32 5.61 9.05
N SER A 157 -1.36 4.83 7.98
CA SER A 157 -0.30 4.71 6.97
C SER A 157 -0.87 5.14 5.62
N PHE A 158 -0.19 6.09 4.95
CA PHE A 158 -0.64 6.70 3.70
C PHE A 158 0.22 6.29 2.52
N PHE A 159 -0.44 5.94 1.41
CA PHE A 159 0.18 5.39 0.23
C PHE A 159 -0.33 6.13 -1.01
N TYR A 160 0.56 6.90 -1.64
CA TYR A 160 0.34 7.52 -2.93
C TYR A 160 0.32 6.46 -4.02
N VAL A 161 -0.68 6.49 -4.90
CA VAL A 161 -0.73 5.62 -6.08
C VAL A 161 0.18 6.21 -7.16
N ASP A 162 1.28 5.53 -7.46
CA ASP A 162 2.23 5.91 -8.51
C ASP A 162 1.94 5.10 -9.80
N ARG A 163 2.78 5.25 -10.83
CA ARG A 163 2.58 4.63 -12.15
C ARG A 163 2.51 3.12 -12.13
N TYR A 164 3.30 2.49 -11.27
CA TYR A 164 3.48 1.03 -11.25
C TYR A 164 3.40 0.44 -9.84
N ASP A 165 3.40 1.27 -8.81
CA ASP A 165 3.46 0.85 -7.41
C ASP A 165 2.82 1.89 -6.48
N PHE A 166 2.93 1.64 -5.19
CA PHE A 166 2.53 2.57 -4.14
C PHE A 166 3.76 3.17 -3.48
N LYS A 167 3.72 4.48 -3.21
CA LYS A 167 4.76 5.19 -2.45
C LYS A 167 4.21 5.65 -1.12
N ARG A 168 4.84 5.25 -0.02
CA ARG A 168 4.47 5.75 1.31
C ARG A 168 4.81 7.24 1.40
N ILE A 169 3.87 8.03 1.90
CA ILE A 169 4.02 9.48 2.05
C ILE A 169 3.68 9.91 3.47
N ASP A 170 4.25 11.04 3.89
CA ASP A 170 3.71 11.79 5.03
C ASP A 170 2.54 12.63 4.51
N PHE A 171 1.34 12.32 5.00
CA PHE A 171 0.10 12.92 4.55
C PHE A 171 -0.71 13.42 5.75
N THR A 172 -0.06 14.26 6.55
CA THR A 172 -0.65 14.90 7.71
C THR A 172 -0.98 16.36 7.39
N GLU A 173 -2.03 16.90 8.01
CA GLU A 173 -2.29 18.33 7.94
C GLU A 173 -1.08 19.08 8.51
N SER A 174 -0.54 20.01 7.73
CA SER A 174 0.54 20.85 8.23
C SER A 174 -0.02 21.69 9.39
N GLN A 175 0.53 21.54 10.59
CA GLN A 175 0.27 22.52 11.65
C GLN A 175 0.61 23.92 11.11
N PRO A 176 -0.21 24.95 11.37
CA PRO A 176 0.14 26.31 10.98
C PRO A 176 1.51 26.61 11.55
N ALA A 177 2.46 27.01 10.71
CA ALA A 177 3.73 27.53 11.18
C ALA A 177 3.41 28.70 12.11
N GLU A 178 3.71 28.59 13.40
CA GLU A 178 3.70 29.72 14.31
C GLU A 178 4.58 30.81 13.68
N GLU A 179 3.95 31.88 13.21
CA GLU A 179 4.64 33.07 12.74
C GLU A 179 5.53 33.55 13.89
N PHE A 180 6.84 33.31 13.79
CA PHE A 180 7.82 34.00 14.62
C PHE A 180 7.79 35.48 14.23
N ILE A 181 6.91 36.23 14.87
CA ILE A 181 6.89 37.69 14.83
C ILE A 181 8.18 38.13 15.54
N HIS A 182 9.27 38.25 14.78
CA HIS A 182 10.49 38.89 15.28
C HIS A 182 10.19 40.38 15.41
N THR A 183 9.74 40.78 16.59
CA THR A 183 9.66 42.18 17.00
C THR A 183 11.06 42.78 16.89
N MET A 184 11.31 43.56 15.84
CA MET A 184 12.40 44.53 15.84
C MET A 184 11.98 45.68 16.75
N GLN A 185 12.55 45.73 17.95
CA GLN A 185 12.55 46.93 18.76
C GLN A 185 13.54 47.94 18.15
N PHE A 186 13.04 49.14 17.92
CA PHE A 186 13.79 50.34 17.53
C PHE A 186 14.64 50.87 18.69
#